data_AF-A0A923X0G1-F1
#
_entry.id   AF-A0A923X0G1-F1
#
_cell.length_a   1.000
_cell.length_b   1.000
_cell.length_c   1.000
_cell.angle_alpha   90.00
_cell.angle_beta   90.00
_cell.angle_gamma   90.00
#
_symmetry.space_group_name_H-M   'P 1'
#
loop_
_entity.id
_entity.type
_entity.pdbx_description
1 polymer ?
#
loop_
_entity_poly.entity_id
_entity_poly.type
_entity_poly.pdbx_seq_one_letter_code
_entity_poly.pdbx_strand_id
1 'polypeptide(L)' 'MSHIGHDAYRVNAVETASPEQLTLMCYDGALRFMRRAAKALEDGDLAGANNATGRAQAIINELNVTLDMERGGEIARNLR' A
#
# COMPACT_ATOMS: atom_id res chain seq x y z
N MET A 1 -4.77 -14.05 25.85
CA MET A 1 -3.62 -14.81 25.31
C MET A 1 -4.01 -15.42 23.95
N SER A 2 -4.23 -14.60 22.91
CA SER A 2 -4.66 -15.09 21.57
C SER A 2 -4.33 -14.13 20.41
N HIS A 3 -3.21 -13.41 20.45
CA HIS A 3 -2.79 -12.54 19.34
C HIS A 3 -1.73 -13.15 18.40
N ILE A 4 -1.12 -14.28 18.78
CA ILE A 4 0.05 -14.84 18.06
C ILE A 4 -0.33 -15.52 16.73
N GLY A 5 -1.58 -15.96 16.56
CA GLY A 5 -2.01 -16.65 15.34
C GLY A 5 -2.20 -15.73 14.12
N HIS A 6 -2.89 -14.59 14.27
CA HIS A 6 -3.26 -13.72 13.14
C HIS A 6 -2.05 -13.03 12.49
N ASP A 7 -1.07 -12.62 13.29
CA ASP A 7 0.12 -11.95 12.78
C ASP A 7 1.03 -12.93 12.01
N ALA A 8 1.17 -14.16 12.50
CA ALA A 8 1.93 -15.20 11.81
C ALA A 8 1.33 -15.57 10.44
N TYR A 9 -0.01 -15.66 10.32
CA TYR A 9 -0.67 -15.88 9.03
C TYR A 9 -0.44 -14.73 8.06
N ARG A 10 -0.48 -13.48 8.53
CA ARG A 10 -0.26 -12.31 7.69
C ARG A 10 1.19 -12.19 7.23
N VAL A 11 2.14 -12.51 8.10
CA VAL A 11 3.57 -12.52 7.75
C VAL A 11 3.84 -13.61 6.72
N ASN A 12 3.38 -14.84 6.96
CA ASN A 12 3.53 -15.93 5.99
C ASN A 12 2.88 -15.60 4.63
N ALA A 13 1.71 -14.99 4.63
CA ALA A 13 1.03 -14.59 3.40
C ALA A 13 1.83 -13.55 2.58
N VAL A 14 2.59 -12.67 3.24
CA VAL A 14 3.50 -11.73 2.57
C VAL A 14 4.75 -12.46 2.08
N GLU A 15 5.34 -13.31 2.91
CA GLU A 15 6.60 -14.01 2.60
C GLU A 15 6.48 -15.01 1.44
N THR A 16 5.31 -15.61 1.24
CA THR A 16 5.05 -16.56 0.14
C THR A 16 4.36 -15.94 -1.07
N ALA A 17 4.07 -14.63 -1.05
CA ALA A 17 3.38 -13.96 -2.16
C ALA A 17 4.29 -13.84 -3.39
N SER A 18 3.70 -14.02 -4.58
CA SER A 18 4.38 -13.69 -5.83
C SER A 18 4.62 -12.17 -5.95
N PRO A 19 5.57 -11.72 -6.78
CA PRO A 19 5.80 -10.29 -7.00
C PRO A 19 4.53 -9.52 -7.39
N GLU A 20 3.68 -10.10 -8.24
CA GLU A 20 2.41 -9.50 -8.66
C GLU A 20 1.41 -9.39 -7.50
N GLN A 21 1.38 -10.40 -6.62
CA GLN A 21 0.55 -10.38 -5.42
C GLN A 21 1.04 -9.32 -4.43
N LEU A 22 2.36 -9.17 -4.25
CA LEU A 22 2.94 -8.10 -3.44
C LEU A 22 2.57 -6.72 -3.98
N THR A 23 2.65 -6.52 -5.30
CA THR A 23 2.21 -5.28 -5.95
C THR A 23 0.73 -5.00 -5.68
N LEU A 24 -0.15 -6.00 -5.82
CA LEU A 24 -1.57 -5.85 -5.52
C LEU A 24 -1.82 -5.51 -4.05
N MET A 25 -1.13 -6.18 -3.12
CA MET A 25 -1.21 -5.90 -1.68
C MET A 25 -0.78 -4.47 -1.34
N CYS A 26 0.23 -3.92 -2.03
CA CYS A 26 0.62 -2.52 -1.92
C CYS A 26 -0.51 -1.58 -2.38
N TYR A 27 -1.12 -1.83 -3.55
CA TYR A 27 -2.27 -1.05 -4.02
C TYR A 27 -3.44 -1.09 -3.03
N ASP A 28 -3.78 -2.26 -2.50
CA ASP A 28 -4.81 -2.41 -1.46
C ASP A 28 -4.46 -1.63 -0.19
N GLY A 29 -3.19 -1.66 0.22
CA GLY A 29 -2.66 -0.85 1.32
C GLY A 29 -2.86 0.65 1.09
N ALA A 30 -2.45 1.15 -0.08
CA ALA A 30 -2.61 2.55 -0.45
C ALA A 30 -4.08 2.98 -0.49
N LEU A 31 -4.96 2.18 -1.12
CA LEU A 31 -6.41 2.41 -1.17
C LEU A 31 -7.03 2.49 0.23
N ARG A 32 -6.61 1.62 1.15
CA ARG A 32 -7.08 1.66 2.54
C ARG A 32 -6.69 2.96 3.25
N PHE A 33 -5.47 3.46 3.02
CA PHE A 33 -5.05 4.74 3.59
C PHE A 33 -5.77 5.93 2.95
N MET A 34 -6.00 5.92 1.64
CA MET A 34 -6.76 6.97 0.97
C MET A 34 -8.21 7.03 1.47
N ARG A 35 -8.87 5.89 1.65
CA ARG A 35 -10.23 5.84 2.25
C ARG A 35 -10.24 6.38 3.68
N ARG A 36 -9.21 6.07 4.48
CA ARG A 36 -9.06 6.61 5.84
C ARG A 36 -8.83 8.12 5.81
N ALA A 37 -8.03 8.62 4.88
CA ALA A 37 -7.80 10.05 4.71
C ALA A 37 -9.10 10.79 4.35
N ALA A 38 -9.87 10.25 3.40
CA ALA A 38 -11.17 10.80 3.02
C ALA A 38 -12.13 10.87 4.22
N LYS A 39 -12.24 9.77 4.99
CA LYS A 39 -13.09 9.75 6.19
C LYS A 39 -12.63 10.75 7.25
N ALA A 40 -11.32 10.90 7.47
CA ALA A 40 -10.78 11.86 8.42
C ALA A 40 -11.07 13.31 7.99
N LEU A 41 -11.06 13.61 6.69
CA LEU A 41 -11.48 14.91 6.16
C LEU A 41 -12.97 15.17 6.40
N GLU A 42 -13.84 14.17 6.18
CA GLU A 42 -15.28 14.26 6.47
C GLU A 42 -15.55 14.54 7.96
N ASP A 43 -14.72 13.99 8.84
CA ASP A 43 -14.83 14.16 10.30
C ASP A 43 -14.16 15.44 10.82
N GLY A 44 -13.51 16.23 9.96
CA GLY A 44 -12.74 17.41 10.35
C GLY A 44 -11.40 17.11 11.04
N ASP A 45 -10.97 15.86 11.08
CA ASP A 45 -9.67 15.44 11.61
C ASP A 45 -8.56 15.65 10.57
N LEU A 46 -8.08 16.90 10.48
CA LEU A 46 -7.00 17.27 9.56
C LEU A 46 -5.68 16.55 9.84
N ALA A 47 -5.37 16.26 11.12
CA ALA A 47 -4.15 15.57 11.50
C ALA A 47 -4.18 14.10 11.05
N GLY A 48 -5.31 13.42 11.27
CA GLY A 48 -5.55 12.06 10.80
C GLY A 48 -5.56 11.98 9.27
N ALA A 49 -6.15 12.96 8.60
CA ALA A 49 -6.14 13.06 7.14
C ALA A 49 -4.72 13.18 6.59
N ASN A 50 -3.91 14.09 7.15
CA ASN A 50 -2.53 14.28 6.74
C ASN A 50 -1.68 13.01 6.95
N ASN A 51 -1.80 12.37 8.12
CA ASN A 51 -1.07 11.14 8.41
C ASN A 51 -1.43 10.00 7.45
N ALA A 52 -2.73 9.78 7.23
CA ALA A 52 -3.20 8.75 6.31
C ALA A 52 -2.76 9.03 4.86
N THR A 53 -2.78 10.30 4.44
CA THR A 53 -2.31 10.73 3.11
C THR A 53 -0.81 10.46 2.94
N GLY A 54 0.02 10.86 3.91
CA GLY A 54 1.46 10.63 3.86
C GLY A 54 1.80 9.14 3.78
N ARG A 55 1.03 8.28 4.45
CA ARG A 55 1.17 6.83 4.35
C ARG A 55 0.79 6.28 2.98
N ALA A 56 -0.29 6.77 2.37
CA ALA A 56 -0.65 6.38 1.01
C ALA A 56 0.46 6.81 0.03
N GLN A 57 0.97 8.03 0.15
CA GLN A 57 2.06 8.55 -0.67
C GLN A 57 3.34 7.72 -0.54
N ALA A 58 3.71 7.30 0.67
CA ALA A 58 4.89 6.45 0.87
C ALA A 58 4.79 5.12 0.08
N ILE A 59 3.61 4.50 0.07
CA ILE A 59 3.39 3.25 -0.69
C ILE A 59 3.47 3.50 -2.20
N ILE A 60 2.84 4.56 -2.70
CA ILE A 60 2.88 4.91 -4.12
C ILE A 60 4.31 5.25 -4.56
N ASN A 61 5.07 5.96 -3.73
CA ASN A 61 6.46 6.26 -4.01
C ASN A 61 7.31 4.99 -4.08
N GLU A 62 7.11 4.05 -3.15
CA GLU A 62 7.82 2.76 -3.19
C GLU A 62 7.48 1.97 -4.46
N LEU A 63 6.21 1.90 -4.84
CA LEU A 63 5.79 1.29 -6.11
C LEU A 63 6.48 1.96 -7.32
N ASN A 64 6.55 3.28 -7.33
CA ASN A 64 7.21 4.05 -8.39
C ASN A 64 8.72 3.83 -8.48
N VAL A 65 9.40 3.64 -7.34
CA VAL A 65 10.84 3.41 -7.27
C VAL A 65 11.19 1.96 -7.61
N THR A 66 10.34 1.01 -7.25
CA THR A 66 10.54 -0.44 -7.49
C THR A 66 10.14 -0.90 -8.88
N LEU A 67 9.49 -0.03 -9.67
CA LEU A 67 9.15 -0.27 -11.07
C LEU A 67 10.40 -0.44 -11.93
N ASP A 68 10.59 -1.65 -12.46
CA ASP A 68 11.65 -1.94 -13.43
C ASP A 68 11.30 -1.34 -14.80
N MET A 69 11.90 -0.19 -15.09
CA MET A 69 11.67 0.55 -16.33
C MET A 69 12.35 -0.08 -17.55
N GLU A 70 13.38 -0.91 -17.36
CA GLU A 70 14.09 -1.58 -18.46
C GLU A 70 13.33 -2.82 -18.94
N ARG A 71 12.92 -3.69 -18.01
CA ARG A 71 12.18 -4.93 -18.33
C ARG A 71 10.69 -4.68 -18.49
N GLY A 72 10.12 -3.72 -17.77
CA GLY A 72 8.68 -3.46 -17.76
C GLY A 72 8.15 -2.67 -18.97
N GLY A 73 9.03 -2.08 -19.78
CA GLY A 73 8.68 -1.51 -21.08
C GLY A 73 7.52 -0.51 -21.04
N GLU A 74 6.45 -0.80 -21.79
CA GLU A 74 5.25 0.04 -21.87
C GLU A 74 4.38 -0.03 -20.61
N ILE A 75 4.30 -1.20 -19.97
CA ILE A 75 3.51 -1.39 -18.75
C ILE A 75 4.07 -0.55 -17.61
N ALA A 76 5.40 -0.55 -17.42
CA ALA A 76 6.04 0.27 -16.40
C ALA A 76 5.87 1.78 -16.66
N ARG A 77 5.83 2.20 -17.94
CA ARG A 77 5.53 3.59 -18.32
C ARG A 77 4.09 4.00 -18.01
N ASN A 78 3.14 3.09 -18.19
CA ASN A 78 1.71 3.37 -17.94
C ASN A 78 1.36 3.41 -16.44
N LEU A 79 2.20 2.83 -15.58
CA LEU A 79 1.98 2.77 -14.13
C LEU A 79 2.60 3.95 -13.36
N ARG A 80 3.40 4.79 -14.02
CA ARG A 80 4.08 5.96 -13.44
C ARG A 80 3.26 7.25 -13.60
#